data_AF-A0A7J9LYB0-F1
#
_entry.id   AF-A0A7J9LYB0-F1
#
_cell.length_a   1.000
_cell.length_b   1.000
_cell.length_c   1.000
_cell.angle_alpha   90.00
_cell.angle_beta   90.00
_cell.angle_gamma   90.00
#
_symmetry.space_group_name_H-M   'P 1'
#
loop_
_entity.id
_entity.type
_entity.pdbx_description
1 polymer ?
#
loop_
_entity_poly.entity_id
_entity_poly.type
_entity_poly.pdbx_seq_one_letter_code
_entity_poly.pdbx_strand_id
1 'polypeptide(L)'
;MGQMFEVVNGENVPVQIKGVLKYSTSFILDHHPTAMNLSEFGIENMKGLKFCLLAERNKMETLIHGEMHYERNEDGQSESHPGSVQHMLESLEYLSIYYMEDFQCIWRGADRFGCMSKLKFLPLHACPQLSKIFSLTSLENFINLEEIIVDDCPRVTSLLSHASVKPFM
;
A
#
# COMPACT_ATOMS: atom_id res chain seq x y z
N MET A 1 20.68 -14.21 2.55
CA MET A 1 20.79 -13.20 3.63
C MET A 1 20.04 -11.98 3.17
N GLY A 2 18.93 -11.63 3.81
CA GLY A 2 18.15 -10.43 3.50
C GLY A 2 18.68 -9.23 4.29
N GLN A 3 18.69 -8.05 3.69
CA GLN A 3 19.03 -6.80 4.38
C GLN A 3 17.75 -6.18 4.94
N MET A 4 17.79 -5.79 6.22
CA MET A 4 16.74 -5.03 6.88
C MET A 4 17.07 -3.55 6.77
N PHE A 5 16.09 -2.77 6.33
CA PHE A 5 16.22 -1.32 6.23
C PHE A 5 15.19 -0.66 7.13
N GLU A 6 15.66 0.25 7.98
CA GLU A 6 14.87 0.93 8.99
C GLU A 6 15.09 2.44 8.88
N VAL A 7 13.99 3.18 8.77
CA VAL A 7 13.97 4.64 8.80
C VAL A 7 13.21 5.05 10.06
N VAL A 8 13.94 5.50 11.07
CA VAL A 8 13.39 6.00 12.34
C VAL A 8 13.67 7.50 12.43
N ASN A 9 12.67 8.30 12.85
CA ASN A 9 12.82 9.73 13.11
C ASN A 9 13.33 10.55 11.89
N GLY A 10 12.84 10.23 10.69
CA GLY A 10 13.23 10.94 9.47
C GLY A 10 12.43 12.23 9.27
N GLU A 11 13.12 13.36 9.03
CA GLU A 11 12.47 14.62 8.62
C GLU A 11 12.32 14.74 7.09
N ASN A 12 13.14 14.00 6.33
CA ASN A 12 13.16 13.96 4.86
C ASN A 12 13.43 12.53 4.38
N VAL A 13 13.03 12.18 3.15
CA VAL A 13 13.37 10.90 2.49
C VAL A 13 14.72 11.03 1.78
N PRO A 14 15.83 10.44 2.28
CA PRO A 14 17.12 10.54 1.60
C PRO A 14 17.04 9.94 0.20
N VAL A 15 17.52 10.69 -0.79
CA VAL A 15 17.57 10.27 -2.21
C VAL A 15 18.32 8.93 -2.38
N GLN A 16 19.24 8.60 -1.47
CA GLN A 16 19.98 7.34 -1.48
C GLN A 16 19.16 6.11 -1.08
N ILE A 17 17.97 6.25 -0.47
CA ILE A 17 17.14 5.12 -0.01
C ILE A 17 16.68 4.23 -1.16
N LYS A 18 16.35 4.83 -2.31
CA LYS A 18 15.78 4.11 -3.47
C LYS A 18 16.71 2.99 -3.97
N GLY A 19 18.02 3.23 -3.96
CA GLY A 19 19.01 2.24 -4.39
C GLY A 19 19.17 1.06 -3.42
N VAL A 20 18.96 1.29 -2.12
CA VAL A 20 19.08 0.26 -1.07
C VAL A 20 17.86 -0.65 -1.05
N LEU A 21 16.66 -0.09 -1.27
CA LEU A 21 15.41 -0.85 -1.26
C LEU A 21 15.32 -1.91 -2.35
N LYS A 22 16.08 -1.75 -3.44
CA LYS A 22 16.23 -2.77 -4.50
C LYS A 22 16.71 -4.12 -3.97
N TYR A 23 17.50 -4.13 -2.91
CA TYR A 23 18.14 -5.32 -2.34
C TYR A 23 17.59 -5.67 -0.94
N SER A 24 16.64 -4.88 -0.44
CA SER A 24 16.09 -5.03 0.90
C SER A 24 14.96 -6.06 0.90
N THR A 25 14.90 -6.84 1.98
CA THR A 25 13.80 -7.79 2.22
C THR A 25 12.86 -7.30 3.31
N SER A 26 13.29 -6.33 4.12
CA SER A 26 12.49 -5.73 5.18
C SER A 26 12.59 -4.21 5.12
N PHE A 27 11.45 -3.54 5.29
CA PHE A 27 11.33 -2.08 5.33
C PHE A 27 10.52 -1.69 6.55
N ILE A 28 11.09 -0.82 7.37
CA ILE A 28 10.47 -0.31 8.59
C ILE A 28 10.47 1.20 8.48
N LEU A 29 9.29 1.81 8.54
CA LEU A 29 9.09 3.24 8.60
C LEU A 29 8.40 3.58 9.91
N ASP A 30 9.14 4.19 10.82
CA ASP A 30 8.67 4.52 12.15
C ASP A 30 8.94 6.01 12.43
N HIS A 31 7.94 6.73 12.95
CA HIS A 31 8.04 8.16 13.28
C HIS A 31 8.52 9.03 12.09
N HIS A 32 7.77 9.06 10.97
CA HIS A 32 8.11 9.84 9.79
C HIS A 32 6.99 10.84 9.36
N PRO A 33 6.87 12.01 10.02
CA PRO A 33 5.71 12.91 9.93
C PRO A 33 5.45 13.55 8.57
N THR A 34 6.39 13.46 7.64
CA THR A 34 6.25 14.01 6.28
C THR A 34 5.93 12.97 5.22
N ALA A 35 5.97 11.66 5.54
CA ALA A 35 5.76 10.59 4.56
C ALA A 35 4.28 10.50 4.15
N MET A 36 4.01 10.54 2.85
CA MET A 36 2.64 10.50 2.32
C MET A 36 2.24 9.16 1.72
N ASN A 37 3.19 8.38 1.18
CA ASN A 37 2.98 7.06 0.58
C ASN A 37 4.33 6.37 0.30
N LEU A 38 4.31 5.07 -0.05
CA LEU A 38 5.52 4.33 -0.37
C LEU A 38 6.19 4.74 -1.70
N SER A 39 5.49 5.42 -2.60
CA SER A 39 6.08 5.89 -3.87
C SER A 39 7.18 6.92 -3.65
N GLU A 40 7.10 7.73 -2.58
CA GLU A 40 8.18 8.65 -2.18
C GLU A 40 9.50 7.91 -1.91
N PHE A 41 9.41 6.68 -1.40
CA PHE A 41 10.53 5.80 -1.10
C PHE A 41 10.99 4.96 -2.31
N GLY A 42 10.34 5.11 -3.47
CA GLY A 42 10.68 4.32 -4.66
C GLY A 42 10.18 2.88 -4.58
N ILE A 43 8.89 2.71 -4.27
CA ILE A 43 8.17 1.42 -4.19
C ILE A 43 8.41 0.51 -5.41
N GLU A 44 8.68 1.07 -6.59
CA GLU A 44 9.03 0.32 -7.80
C GLU A 44 10.29 -0.56 -7.63
N ASN A 45 11.16 -0.21 -6.68
CA ASN A 45 12.38 -0.96 -6.36
C ASN A 45 12.13 -2.08 -5.34
N MET A 46 10.98 -2.12 -4.67
CA MET A 46 10.68 -3.04 -3.55
C MET A 46 10.24 -4.45 -4.00
N LYS A 47 10.70 -4.95 -5.14
CA LYS A 47 10.26 -6.26 -5.69
C LYS A 47 10.64 -7.45 -4.81
N GLY A 48 11.76 -7.34 -4.09
CA GLY A 48 12.26 -8.36 -3.16
C GLY A 48 11.77 -8.19 -1.72
N LEU A 49 10.96 -7.17 -1.44
CA LEU A 49 10.49 -6.86 -0.10
C LEU A 49 9.51 -7.92 0.37
N LYS A 50 9.79 -8.52 1.53
CA LYS A 50 8.98 -9.56 2.18
C LYS A 50 8.28 -9.06 3.43
N PHE A 51 8.88 -8.11 4.13
CA PHE A 51 8.37 -7.55 5.38
C PHE A 51 8.27 -6.03 5.28
N CYS A 52 7.13 -5.47 5.64
CA CYS A 52 6.90 -4.04 5.72
C CYS A 52 6.20 -3.70 7.04
N LEU A 53 6.77 -2.76 7.80
CA LEU A 53 6.16 -2.21 9.01
C LEU A 53 6.08 -0.69 8.87
N LEU A 54 4.88 -0.16 9.04
CA LEU A 54 4.60 1.26 9.10
C LEU A 54 4.05 1.60 10.48
N ALA A 55 4.71 2.50 11.20
CA ALA A 55 4.34 2.87 12.56
C ALA A 55 4.42 4.39 12.77
N GLU A 56 3.55 4.87 13.66
CA GLU A 56 3.59 6.16 14.38
C GLU A 56 3.72 7.44 13.53
N ARG A 57 2.69 8.30 13.62
CA ARG A 57 2.67 9.70 13.12
C ARG A 57 3.20 9.89 11.69
N ASN A 58 2.67 9.13 10.73
CA ASN A 58 2.84 9.42 9.29
C ASN A 58 1.56 10.07 8.75
N LYS A 59 1.67 11.03 7.81
CA LYS A 59 0.53 11.65 7.11
C LYS A 59 0.00 10.80 5.95
N MET A 60 0.41 9.54 5.92
CA MET A 60 0.07 8.62 4.84
C MET A 60 -1.38 8.18 4.95
N GLU A 61 -2.20 8.63 4.01
CA GLU A 61 -3.60 8.24 3.92
C GLU A 61 -3.78 6.87 3.26
N THR A 62 -2.85 6.48 2.39
CA THR A 62 -2.88 5.22 1.65
C THR A 62 -1.49 4.68 1.37
N LEU A 63 -1.35 3.35 1.38
CA LEU A 63 -0.06 2.69 1.14
C LEU A 63 0.37 2.90 -0.32
N ILE A 64 -0.58 2.71 -1.25
CA ILE A 64 -0.33 2.76 -2.69
C ILE A 64 -1.39 3.64 -3.36
N HIS A 65 -0.90 4.67 -4.06
CA HIS A 65 -1.71 5.53 -4.90
C HIS A 65 -1.69 5.00 -6.35
N GLY A 66 -2.74 4.26 -6.73
CA GLY A 66 -2.92 3.74 -8.08
C GLY A 66 -3.45 4.83 -9.01
N GLU A 67 -2.55 5.64 -9.58
CA GLU A 67 -2.94 6.63 -10.59
C GLU A 67 -3.38 5.94 -11.88
N MET A 68 -4.54 6.36 -12.41
CA MET A 68 -4.95 6.02 -13.77
C MET A 68 -4.37 7.08 -14.72
N HIS A 69 -3.27 6.75 -15.38
CA HIS A 69 -2.83 7.54 -16.53
C HIS A 69 -3.73 7.20 -17.73
N TYR A 70 -4.63 8.12 -18.07
CA TYR A 70 -5.25 8.14 -19.39
C TYR A 70 -4.24 8.81 -20.34
N GLU A 71 -3.40 8.02 -21.01
CA GLU A 71 -2.64 8.57 -22.13
C GLU A 71 -3.62 8.76 -23.29
N ARG A 72 -3.88 10.03 -23.63
CA ARG A 72 -4.70 10.39 -24.78
C ARG A 72 -3.84 10.26 -26.02
N ASN A 73 -3.96 9.14 -26.73
CA ASN A 73 -3.41 9.00 -28.07
C ASN A 73 -4.09 10.03 -29.00
N GLU A 74 -3.33 10.58 -29.97
CA GLU A 74 -3.82 11.58 -30.94
C GLU A 74 -5.00 11.08 -31.80
N ASP A 75 -5.32 9.78 -31.74
CA ASP A 75 -6.33 9.12 -32.56
C ASP A 75 -7.72 8.99 -31.88
N GLY A 76 -7.92 9.59 -30.70
CA GLY A 76 -9.22 9.62 -30.02
C GLY A 76 -9.68 8.27 -29.43
N GLN A 77 -8.87 7.22 -29.56
CA GLN A 77 -9.06 5.96 -28.84
C GLN A 77 -8.41 6.08 -27.46
N SER A 78 -9.22 6.11 -26.40
CA SER A 78 -8.75 5.93 -25.02
C SER A 78 -8.36 4.47 -24.83
N GLU A 79 -7.11 4.13 -25.12
CA GLU A 79 -6.54 2.88 -24.62
C GLU A 79 -6.02 3.11 -23.21
N SER A 80 -6.63 2.45 -22.23
CA SER A 80 -6.12 2.42 -20.86
C SER A 80 -4.86 1.56 -20.83
N HIS A 81 -3.72 2.11 -21.23
CA HIS A 81 -2.44 1.47 -20.96
C HIS A 81 -2.22 1.50 -19.44
N PRO A 82 -2.13 0.33 -18.77
CA PRO A 82 -1.85 0.28 -17.35
C PRO A 82 -0.38 0.66 -17.18
N GLY A 83 -0.10 1.95 -17.05
CA GLY A 83 1.23 2.44 -16.67
C GLY A 83 1.70 1.73 -15.40
N SER A 84 2.61 0.78 -15.58
CA SER A 84 3.74 0.43 -14.69
C SER A 84 3.52 0.19 -13.19
N VAL A 85 2.28 0.02 -12.69
CA VAL A 85 2.05 -0.49 -11.31
C VAL A 85 2.00 -2.03 -11.25
N GLN A 86 2.14 -2.68 -12.41
CA GLN A 86 2.15 -4.14 -12.53
C GLN A 86 3.39 -4.67 -11.78
N HIS A 87 3.18 -5.46 -10.72
CA HIS A 87 4.21 -6.14 -9.90
C HIS A 87 4.82 -5.40 -8.69
N MET A 88 4.18 -4.35 -8.16
CA MET A 88 4.66 -3.78 -6.89
C MET A 88 4.39 -4.74 -5.71
N LEU A 89 5.33 -4.84 -4.78
CA LEU A 89 5.21 -5.65 -3.56
C LEU A 89 4.83 -7.13 -3.81
N GLU A 90 5.19 -7.70 -4.97
CA GLU A 90 4.85 -9.09 -5.35
C GLU A 90 5.51 -10.16 -4.46
N SER A 91 6.52 -9.79 -3.69
CA SER A 91 7.19 -10.67 -2.72
C SER A 91 6.75 -10.42 -1.28
N LEU A 92 5.85 -9.46 -1.03
CA LEU A 92 5.48 -9.07 0.32
C LEU A 92 4.68 -10.19 0.97
N GLU A 93 5.16 -10.66 2.12
CA GLU A 93 4.59 -11.76 2.91
C GLU A 93 3.96 -11.23 4.20
N TYR A 94 4.47 -10.13 4.74
CA TYR A 94 4.02 -9.50 5.98
C TYR A 94 3.92 -7.98 5.81
N LEU A 95 2.74 -7.42 6.07
CA LEU A 95 2.48 -5.99 6.07
C LEU A 95 1.82 -5.64 7.40
N SER A 96 2.40 -4.71 8.14
CA SER A 96 1.82 -4.28 9.40
C SER A 96 1.81 -2.78 9.58
N ILE A 97 0.71 -2.27 10.13
CA ILE A 97 0.39 -0.86 10.17
C ILE A 97 -0.12 -0.53 11.58
N TYR A 98 0.60 0.33 12.30
CA TYR A 98 0.33 0.70 13.70
C TYR A 98 0.25 2.21 13.87
N TYR A 99 -0.71 2.70 14.66
CA TYR A 99 -0.76 4.09 15.13
C TYR A 99 -0.71 5.13 13.99
N MET A 100 -1.39 4.85 12.88
CA MET A 100 -1.47 5.75 11.73
C MET A 100 -2.78 6.52 11.72
N GLU A 101 -2.75 7.73 12.28
CA GLU A 101 -3.95 8.56 12.50
C GLU A 101 -4.70 8.88 11.20
N ASP A 102 -3.99 9.20 10.12
CA ASP A 102 -4.60 9.61 8.84
C ASP A 102 -4.85 8.46 7.86
N PHE A 103 -4.46 7.21 8.21
CA PHE A 103 -4.51 6.08 7.28
C PHE A 103 -5.94 5.60 7.03
N GLN A 104 -6.40 5.68 5.78
CA GLN A 104 -7.80 5.44 5.41
C GLN A 104 -8.02 4.10 4.70
N CYS A 105 -7.07 3.69 3.86
CA CYS A 105 -7.16 2.47 3.07
C CYS A 105 -5.79 2.00 2.55
N ILE A 106 -5.62 0.69 2.39
CA ILE A 106 -4.38 0.11 1.84
C ILE A 106 -4.16 0.56 0.40
N TRP A 107 -5.22 0.55 -0.42
CA TRP A 107 -5.15 0.91 -1.83
C TRP A 107 -6.14 2.03 -2.17
N ARG A 108 -5.70 3.00 -2.96
CA ARG A 108 -6.55 4.05 -3.54
C ARG A 108 -6.38 4.07 -5.07
N GLY A 109 -7.47 3.84 -5.81
CA GLY A 109 -7.46 3.86 -7.27
C GLY A 109 -8.25 2.70 -7.89
N ALA A 110 -8.13 2.52 -9.20
CA ALA A 110 -8.67 1.34 -9.86
C ALA A 110 -7.92 0.08 -9.37
N ASP A 111 -8.66 -0.98 -9.08
CA ASP A 111 -8.08 -2.25 -8.65
C ASP A 111 -7.22 -2.82 -9.78
N ARG A 112 -5.93 -3.04 -9.47
CA ARG A 112 -4.96 -3.66 -10.37
C ARG A 112 -4.63 -5.03 -9.80
N PHE A 113 -4.70 -6.06 -10.65
CA PHE A 113 -4.55 -7.45 -10.27
C PHE A 113 -3.09 -7.83 -9.92
N GLY A 114 -2.91 -8.72 -8.92
CA GLY A 114 -1.66 -9.38 -8.56
C GLY A 114 -0.74 -8.66 -7.56
N CYS A 115 -1.06 -7.43 -7.17
CA CYS A 115 -0.24 -6.62 -6.27
C CYS A 115 -0.40 -7.13 -4.82
N MET A 116 0.60 -7.82 -4.24
CA MET A 116 0.58 -8.50 -2.92
C MET A 116 0.02 -9.93 -2.86
N SER A 117 0.00 -10.66 -3.98
CA SER A 117 -0.46 -12.06 -4.01
C SER A 117 0.20 -13.02 -3.00
N LYS A 118 1.41 -12.71 -2.50
CA LYS A 118 2.12 -13.53 -1.51
C LYS A 118 1.89 -13.10 -0.05
N LEU A 119 1.09 -12.06 0.18
CA LEU A 119 0.84 -11.54 1.53
C LEU A 119 0.11 -12.61 2.35
N LYS A 120 0.68 -12.96 3.50
CA LYS A 120 0.15 -13.95 4.44
C LYS A 120 -0.43 -13.30 5.69
N PHE A 121 0.18 -12.21 6.15
CA PHE A 121 -0.18 -11.57 7.42
C PHE A 121 -0.44 -10.08 7.24
N LEU A 122 -1.57 -9.62 7.77
CA LEU A 122 -1.99 -8.21 7.75
C LEU A 122 -2.50 -7.75 9.13
N PRO A 123 -1.61 -7.37 10.06
CA PRO A 123 -2.02 -6.72 11.31
C PRO A 123 -2.17 -5.21 11.13
N LEU A 124 -3.36 -4.71 11.48
CA LEU A 124 -3.77 -3.31 11.46
C LEU A 124 -4.20 -2.91 12.88
N HIS A 125 -3.51 -1.97 13.50
CA HIS A 125 -3.77 -1.59 14.89
C HIS A 125 -3.79 -0.07 15.07
N ALA A 126 -4.74 0.42 15.87
CA ALA A 126 -4.85 1.83 16.22
C ALA A 126 -4.83 2.76 14.98
N CYS A 127 -5.64 2.43 13.97
CA CYS A 127 -5.80 3.20 12.74
C CYS A 127 -7.21 3.83 12.71
N PRO A 128 -7.45 4.99 13.35
CA PRO A 128 -8.79 5.52 13.60
C PRO A 128 -9.54 5.94 12.33
N GLN A 129 -8.81 6.28 11.26
CA GLN A 129 -9.41 6.69 9.98
C GLN A 129 -9.59 5.53 8.99
N LEU A 130 -9.09 4.33 9.32
CA LEU A 130 -9.15 3.16 8.45
C LEU A 130 -10.61 2.74 8.27
N SER A 131 -11.08 2.79 7.02
CA SER A 131 -12.49 2.51 6.69
C SER A 131 -12.67 1.46 5.62
N LYS A 132 -11.61 1.18 4.84
CA LYS A 132 -11.63 0.16 3.78
C LYS A 132 -10.34 -0.64 3.83
N ILE A 133 -10.48 -1.95 3.95
CA ILE A 133 -9.35 -2.88 3.90
C ILE A 133 -9.33 -3.56 2.53
N PHE A 134 -10.45 -4.19 2.16
CA PHE A 134 -10.60 -4.86 0.86
C PHE A 134 -11.80 -4.30 0.07
N SER A 135 -11.71 -4.37 -1.25
CA SER A 135 -12.85 -4.36 -2.17
C SER A 135 -13.06 -5.78 -2.70
N LEU A 136 -14.25 -6.07 -3.25
CA LEU A 136 -14.49 -7.35 -3.91
C LEU A 136 -13.49 -7.64 -5.03
N THR A 137 -13.12 -6.59 -5.76
CA THR A 137 -12.20 -6.63 -6.89
C THR A 137 -10.73 -6.69 -6.46
N SER A 138 -10.39 -6.25 -5.23
CA SER A 138 -9.03 -6.36 -4.70
C SER A 138 -8.76 -7.71 -4.01
N LEU A 139 -9.76 -8.53 -3.71
CA LEU A 139 -9.58 -9.81 -2.99
C LEU A 139 -8.62 -10.76 -3.72
N GLU A 140 -8.63 -10.75 -5.05
CA GLU A 140 -7.73 -11.57 -5.87
C GLU A 140 -6.24 -11.23 -5.64
N ASN A 141 -5.95 -10.03 -5.13
CA ASN A 141 -4.60 -9.61 -4.77
C ASN A 141 -4.09 -10.24 -3.49
N PHE A 142 -4.95 -10.82 -2.66
CA PHE A 142 -4.61 -11.33 -1.33
C PHE A 142 -4.90 -12.84 -1.21
N ILE A 143 -4.74 -13.59 -2.31
CA ILE A 143 -5.12 -15.00 -2.42
C ILE A 143 -4.41 -15.92 -1.41
N ASN A 144 -3.23 -15.54 -0.93
CA ASN A 144 -2.46 -16.29 0.06
C ASN A 144 -2.57 -15.72 1.49
N LEU A 145 -3.53 -14.83 1.75
CA LEU A 145 -3.70 -14.24 3.08
C LEU A 145 -4.17 -15.31 4.06
N GLU A 146 -3.37 -15.52 5.10
CA GLU A 146 -3.61 -16.53 6.14
C GLU A 146 -4.23 -15.91 7.39
N GLU A 147 -3.80 -14.69 7.75
CA GLU A 147 -4.24 -14.00 8.96
C GLU A 147 -4.39 -12.49 8.74
N ILE A 148 -5.50 -11.97 9.25
CA ILE A 148 -5.78 -10.54 9.37
C ILE A 148 -6.14 -10.24 10.82
N ILE A 149 -5.48 -9.22 11.37
CA ILE A 149 -5.79 -8.70 12.71
C ILE A 149 -6.20 -7.25 12.51
N VAL A 150 -7.39 -6.90 12.99
CA VAL A 150 -7.88 -5.53 13.02
C VAL A 150 -8.23 -5.22 14.46
N ASP A 151 -7.46 -4.34 15.08
CA ASP A 151 -7.62 -3.99 16.48
C ASP A 151 -7.55 -2.47 16.65
N ASP A 152 -8.38 -1.92 17.53
CA ASP A 152 -8.54 -0.47 17.73
C ASP A 152 -8.69 0.35 16.42
N CYS A 153 -9.47 -0.16 15.46
CA CYS A 153 -9.80 0.52 14.20
C CYS A 153 -11.30 0.82 14.12
N PRO A 154 -11.80 1.86 14.83
CA PRO A 154 -13.24 2.07 15.09
C PRO A 154 -14.11 2.31 13.85
N ARG A 155 -13.51 2.70 12.71
CA ARG A 155 -14.24 2.92 11.46
C ARG A 155 -14.35 1.66 10.59
N VAL A 156 -13.65 0.58 10.92
CA VAL A 156 -13.75 -0.71 10.22
C VAL A 156 -14.97 -1.46 10.75
N THR A 157 -16.07 -1.42 10.00
CA THR A 157 -17.29 -2.18 10.30
C THR A 157 -17.43 -3.45 9.45
N SER A 158 -16.69 -3.52 8.34
CA SER A 158 -16.63 -4.67 7.44
C SER A 158 -15.24 -4.72 6.82
N LEU A 159 -14.70 -5.92 6.64
CA LEU A 159 -13.44 -6.13 5.92
C LEU A 159 -13.60 -5.84 4.42
N LEU A 160 -14.80 -6.08 3.89
CA LEU A 160 -15.13 -5.86 2.49
C LEU A 160 -15.98 -4.59 2.35
N SER A 161 -15.51 -3.69 1.49
CA SER A 161 -16.28 -2.55 1.05
C SER A 161 -17.17 -2.93 -0.14
N HIS A 162 -18.47 -2.64 -0.02
CA HIS A 162 -19.37 -2.71 -1.17
C HIS A 162 -19.00 -1.57 -2.13
N ALA A 163 -18.92 -1.89 -3.42
CA ALA A 163 -18.79 -0.85 -4.44
C ALA A 163 -19.96 0.12 -4.27
N SER A 164 -19.67 1.42 -4.09
CA SER A 164 -20.69 2.45 -4.21
C SER A 164 -21.17 2.39 -5.65
N VAL A 165 -22.30 1.72 -5.89
CA VAL A 165 -23.04 1.85 -7.14
C VAL A 165 -23.40 3.33 -7.20
N LYS A 166 -22.68 4.11 -8.02
CA LYS A 166 -23.13 5.48 -8.33
C LYS A 166 -24.52 5.30 -8.94
N PRO A 167 -25.58 5.85 -8.33
CA PRO A 167 -26.87 5.80 -8.98
C PRO A 167 -26.72 6.52 -10.31
N PHE A 168 -27.08 5.84 -11.40
CA PHE A 168 -27.28 6.51 -12.67
C PHE A 168 -28.44 7.49 -12.45
N MET A 169 -28.14 8.79 -12.36
CA MET A 169 -29.12 9.87 -12.50
C MET A 169 -29.29 10.16 -13.99
#